data_AF-A0A958U8H0-F1
#
_entry.id   AF-A0A958U8H0-F1
#
_cell.length_a   1.000
_cell.length_b   1.000
_cell.length_c   1.000
_cell.angle_alpha   90.00
_cell.angle_beta   90.00
_cell.angle_gamma   90.00
#
_symmetry.space_group_name_H-M   'P 1'
#
loop_
_entity.id
_entity.type
_entity.pdbx_description
1 polymer ?
#
loop_
_entity_poly.entity_id
_entity_poly.type
_entity_poly.pdbx_seq_one_letter_code
_entity_poly.pdbx_strand_id
1 'polypeptide(L)'
;MSNIHNNQLLRFTTAGSVDDGKSTLIGRLLYDSKSIFEDQLAAVEKTSKRKGHETVDLALFTDGLRDEREQGITIDVAYRYFTTPKRKFIIADTPGHIQYTRNMVTGASTANVAIILIDARKGVIEQTKRHSYIASLLGIGHIIVCINKMDLVDYHEAIFNDIIDQYESISSKMMIKDVRYIPISALKGDNVVNRSENMPWYQNAPLLHTLETIHISSDNNM
;
A
#
# COMPACT_ATOMS: atom_id res chain seq x y z
N MET A 1 -11.18 -31.96 8.20
CA MET A 1 -12.15 -30.91 8.52
C MET A 1 -11.39 -29.64 8.88
N SER A 2 -11.09 -28.79 7.90
CA SER A 2 -10.42 -27.50 8.13
C SER A 2 -11.48 -26.41 8.18
N ASN A 3 -11.77 -25.90 9.38
CA ASN A 3 -12.65 -24.76 9.60
C ASN A 3 -12.05 -23.50 8.94
N ILE A 4 -12.42 -23.22 7.70
CA ILE A 4 -12.21 -21.91 7.06
C ILE A 4 -13.44 -21.06 7.37
N HIS A 5 -13.53 -20.60 8.61
CA HIS A 5 -14.46 -19.54 9.00
C HIS A 5 -13.76 -18.62 9.99
N ASN A 6 -12.93 -17.72 9.46
CA ASN A 6 -12.72 -16.46 10.13
C ASN A 6 -12.42 -15.39 9.09
N ASN A 7 -13.46 -14.68 8.67
CA ASN A 7 -13.37 -13.51 7.80
C ASN A 7 -12.78 -12.33 8.60
N GLN A 8 -11.53 -12.49 9.06
CA GLN A 8 -10.85 -11.59 9.99
C GLN A 8 -10.60 -10.25 9.32
N LEU A 9 -11.11 -9.19 9.92
CA LEU A 9 -10.88 -7.82 9.47
C LEU A 9 -9.40 -7.47 9.61
N LEU A 10 -8.76 -7.05 8.52
CA LEU A 10 -7.42 -6.47 8.56
C LEU A 10 -7.47 -4.98 8.23
N ARG A 11 -6.92 -4.17 9.13
CA ARG A 11 -6.73 -2.74 8.94
C ARG A 11 -5.29 -2.49 8.49
N PHE A 12 -5.11 -1.79 7.38
CA PHE A 12 -3.77 -1.35 6.97
C PHE A 12 -3.75 0.11 6.54
N THR A 13 -2.59 0.72 6.70
CA THR A 13 -2.30 2.08 6.22
C THR A 13 -1.23 2.04 5.15
N THR A 14 -1.21 3.03 4.26
CA THR A 14 -0.11 3.24 3.30
C THR A 14 0.67 4.50 3.67
N ALA A 15 1.99 4.43 3.58
CA ALA A 15 2.89 5.56 3.81
C ALA A 15 4.06 5.52 2.82
N GLY A 16 4.67 6.68 2.57
CA GLY A 16 5.68 6.86 1.52
C GLY A 16 5.76 8.32 1.08
N SER A 17 6.78 8.67 0.28
CA SER A 17 7.00 10.00 -0.27
C SER A 17 5.85 10.49 -1.14
N VAL A 18 5.90 11.79 -1.45
CA VAL A 18 5.14 12.36 -2.56
C VAL A 18 5.63 11.66 -3.84
N ASP A 19 4.68 11.14 -4.60
CA ASP A 19 4.89 10.35 -5.83
C ASP A 19 5.36 8.90 -5.70
N ASP A 20 5.47 8.31 -4.50
CA ASP A 20 5.82 6.88 -4.38
C ASP A 20 4.71 5.92 -4.87
N GLY A 21 3.55 6.45 -5.28
CA GLY A 21 2.48 5.67 -5.91
C GLY A 21 1.48 5.04 -4.95
N LYS A 22 1.32 5.61 -3.73
CA LYS A 22 0.35 5.14 -2.71
C LYS A 22 -1.08 5.03 -3.27
N SER A 23 -1.57 6.13 -3.84
CA SER A 23 -2.90 6.23 -4.45
C SER A 23 -3.07 5.25 -5.61
N THR A 24 -2.05 5.10 -6.46
CA THR A 24 -2.04 4.13 -7.55
C THR A 24 -2.12 2.69 -7.03
N LEU A 25 -1.40 2.35 -5.96
CA LEU A 25 -1.45 1.02 -5.34
C LEU A 25 -2.83 0.71 -4.77
N ILE A 26 -3.43 1.67 -4.05
CA ILE A 26 -4.79 1.52 -3.53
C ILE A 26 -5.78 1.33 -4.68
N GLY A 27 -5.72 2.17 -5.71
CA GLY A 27 -6.57 2.04 -6.90
C GLY A 27 -6.41 0.68 -7.58
N ARG A 28 -5.17 0.19 -7.72
CA ARG A 28 -4.86 -1.14 -8.29
C ARG A 28 -5.44 -2.27 -7.47
N LEU A 29 -5.27 -2.25 -6.15
CA LEU A 29 -5.86 -3.26 -5.25
C LEU A 29 -7.38 -3.30 -5.37
N LEU A 30 -8.04 -2.15 -5.41
CA LEU A 30 -9.50 -2.08 -5.53
C LEU A 30 -9.97 -2.58 -6.91
N TYR A 31 -9.33 -2.15 -7.98
CA TYR A 31 -9.65 -2.53 -9.36
C TYR A 31 -9.44 -4.04 -9.60
N ASP A 32 -8.25 -4.56 -9.31
CA ASP A 32 -7.88 -5.95 -9.61
C ASP A 32 -8.58 -6.95 -8.67
N SER A 33 -8.91 -6.57 -7.43
CA SER A 33 -9.66 -7.44 -6.51
C SER A 33 -11.14 -7.56 -6.86
N LYS A 34 -11.62 -6.90 -7.94
CA LYS A 34 -13.03 -6.84 -8.34
C LYS A 34 -13.96 -6.38 -7.22
N SER A 35 -13.42 -5.62 -6.26
CA SER A 35 -14.18 -5.10 -5.12
C SER A 35 -14.92 -3.80 -5.44
N ILE A 36 -14.64 -3.21 -6.61
CA ILE A 36 -15.34 -2.03 -7.12
C ILE A 36 -16.56 -2.51 -7.92
N PHE A 37 -17.75 -1.98 -7.61
CA PHE A 37 -18.94 -2.17 -8.42
C PHE A 37 -18.67 -1.69 -9.86
N GLU A 38 -19.04 -2.48 -10.88
CA GLU A 38 -18.77 -2.22 -12.30
C GLU A 38 -19.12 -0.78 -12.74
N ASP A 39 -20.17 -0.19 -12.13
CA ASP A 39 -20.62 1.18 -12.40
C ASP A 39 -19.58 2.27 -12.05
N GLN A 40 -18.83 2.10 -10.96
CA GLN A 40 -17.76 3.05 -10.59
C GLN A 40 -16.56 2.92 -11.52
N LEU A 41 -16.30 1.71 -12.02
CA LEU A 41 -15.25 1.44 -12.99
C LEU A 41 -15.51 2.18 -14.30
N ALA A 42 -16.74 2.09 -14.81
CA ALA A 42 -17.17 2.77 -16.02
C ALA A 42 -17.06 4.30 -15.91
N ALA A 43 -17.36 4.87 -14.74
CA ALA A 43 -17.23 6.30 -14.48
C ALA A 43 -15.76 6.78 -14.52
N VAL A 44 -14.84 6.00 -13.95
CA VAL A 44 -13.40 6.30 -13.94
C VAL A 44 -12.79 6.12 -15.34
N GLU A 45 -13.16 5.08 -16.08
CA GLU A 45 -12.74 4.89 -17.48
C GLU A 45 -13.14 6.06 -18.36
N LYS A 46 -14.40 6.51 -18.24
CA LYS A 46 -14.91 7.68 -18.97
C LYS A 46 -14.13 8.95 -18.62
N THR A 47 -13.79 9.14 -17.34
CA THR A 47 -13.04 10.30 -16.88
C THR A 47 -11.57 10.27 -17.33
N SER A 48 -10.93 9.09 -17.32
CA SER A 48 -9.56 8.88 -17.81
C SER A 48 -9.47 9.22 -19.30
N LYS A 49 -10.41 8.71 -20.10
CA LYS A 49 -10.52 9.04 -21.53
C LYS A 49 -10.74 10.53 -21.78
N ARG A 50 -11.59 11.18 -20.98
CA ARG A 50 -11.83 12.63 -21.07
C ARG A 50 -10.57 13.46 -20.76
N LYS A 51 -9.71 12.98 -19.86
CA LYS A 51 -8.41 13.60 -19.53
C LYS A 51 -7.30 13.23 -20.53
N GLY A 52 -7.58 12.42 -21.55
CA GLY A 52 -6.63 12.04 -22.59
C GLY A 52 -5.68 10.89 -22.22
N HIS A 53 -5.97 10.15 -21.15
CA HIS A 53 -5.18 8.97 -20.78
C HIS A 53 -5.63 7.74 -21.59
N GLU A 54 -4.68 7.03 -22.21
CA GLU A 54 -4.95 5.79 -22.97
C GLU A 54 -5.33 4.62 -22.05
N THR A 55 -4.80 4.63 -20.82
CA THR A 55 -5.09 3.64 -19.78
C THR A 55 -5.96 4.24 -18.68
N VAL A 56 -6.72 3.39 -17.98
CA VAL A 56 -7.49 3.80 -16.80
C VAL A 56 -6.56 4.41 -15.76
N ASP A 57 -6.78 5.67 -15.42
CA ASP A 57 -6.04 6.34 -14.36
C ASP A 57 -6.61 5.90 -13.00
N LEU A 58 -6.00 4.87 -12.44
CA LEU A 58 -6.44 4.25 -11.18
C LEU A 58 -6.34 5.21 -9.98
N ALA A 59 -5.55 6.28 -10.08
CA ALA A 59 -5.54 7.32 -9.04
C ALA A 59 -6.89 8.05 -8.96
N LEU A 60 -7.68 8.08 -10.05
CA LEU A 60 -9.01 8.69 -10.04
C LEU A 60 -9.99 7.96 -9.09
N PHE A 61 -9.78 6.67 -8.80
CA PHE A 61 -10.56 5.98 -7.76
C PHE A 61 -10.31 6.59 -6.38
N THR A 62 -9.09 7.05 -6.13
CA THR A 62 -8.69 7.70 -4.87
C THR A 62 -9.06 9.18 -4.80
N ASP A 63 -9.36 9.79 -5.95
CA ASP A 63 -9.52 11.23 -6.11
C ASP A 63 -10.89 11.80 -5.78
N GLY A 64 -11.86 11.00 -5.32
CA GLY A 64 -13.17 11.51 -4.86
C GLY A 64 -13.09 12.51 -3.69
N LEU A 65 -11.90 12.77 -3.15
CA LEU A 65 -11.57 13.77 -2.13
C LEU A 65 -10.58 14.84 -2.63
N ARG A 66 -10.20 14.83 -3.93
CA ARG A 66 -9.24 15.79 -4.49
C ARG A 66 -9.80 17.20 -4.66
N ASP A 67 -11.12 17.41 -4.57
CA ASP A 67 -11.75 18.74 -4.66
C ASP A 67 -11.29 19.70 -3.54
N GLU A 68 -10.69 19.18 -2.47
CA GLU A 68 -10.12 19.98 -1.37
C GLU A 68 -8.75 20.60 -1.70
N ARG A 69 -8.00 20.03 -2.65
CA ARG A 69 -6.70 20.58 -3.10
C ARG A 69 -6.85 21.93 -3.80
N GLU A 70 -7.98 22.18 -4.44
CA GLU A 70 -8.30 23.49 -5.03
C GLU A 70 -8.73 24.51 -3.96
N GLN A 71 -9.12 24.06 -2.77
CA GLN A 71 -9.64 24.90 -1.69
C GLN A 71 -8.70 25.05 -0.47
N GLY A 72 -7.54 24.38 -0.46
CA GLY A 72 -6.54 24.55 0.61
C GLY A 72 -7.00 24.07 1.99
N ILE A 73 -8.05 23.24 2.04
CA ILE A 73 -8.61 22.68 3.26
C ILE A 73 -8.12 21.23 3.42
N THR A 74 -7.89 20.81 4.66
CA THR A 74 -7.47 19.46 5.02
C THR A 74 -8.66 18.71 5.58
N ILE A 75 -9.14 17.64 4.93
CA ILE A 75 -10.03 16.68 5.58
C ILE A 75 -9.32 15.33 5.79
N ASP A 76 -9.77 14.69 6.86
CA ASP A 76 -9.24 13.56 7.61
C ASP A 76 -8.89 12.29 6.80
N VAL A 77 -8.23 11.36 7.49
CA VAL A 77 -7.92 10.00 7.01
C VAL A 77 -9.12 9.39 6.29
N ALA A 78 -8.97 9.08 5.00
CA ALA A 78 -10.03 8.47 4.23
C ALA A 78 -10.01 6.95 4.42
N TYR A 79 -11.14 6.38 4.84
CA TYR A 79 -11.28 4.94 4.98
C TYR A 79 -11.89 4.31 3.73
N ARG A 80 -11.25 3.27 3.22
CA ARG A 80 -11.76 2.45 2.11
C ARG A 80 -11.94 1.02 2.53
N TYR A 81 -12.93 0.36 1.94
CA TYR A 81 -13.32 -1.00 2.30
C TYR A 81 -13.26 -1.87 1.05
N PHE A 82 -12.66 -3.04 1.19
CA PHE A 82 -12.73 -4.07 0.16
C PHE A 82 -12.68 -5.45 0.79
N THR A 83 -13.08 -6.46 0.02
CA THR A 83 -13.26 -7.81 0.53
C THR A 83 -12.86 -8.81 -0.54
N THR A 84 -12.09 -9.80 -0.13
CA THR A 84 -11.81 -10.99 -0.93
C THR A 84 -12.65 -12.15 -0.39
N PRO A 85 -12.73 -13.29 -1.10
CA PRO A 85 -13.33 -14.50 -0.53
C PRO A 85 -12.68 -14.96 0.78
N LYS A 86 -11.42 -14.55 1.05
CA LYS A 86 -10.67 -14.97 2.25
C LYS A 86 -10.74 -13.97 3.40
N ARG A 87 -10.86 -12.67 3.12
CA ARG A 87 -10.62 -11.61 4.12
C ARG A 87 -11.26 -10.27 3.79
N LYS A 88 -11.71 -9.56 4.83
CA LYS A 88 -12.17 -8.16 4.78
C LYS A 88 -11.03 -7.19 5.11
N PHE A 89 -10.99 -6.07 4.41
CA PHE A 89 -9.93 -5.07 4.54
C PHE A 89 -10.49 -3.67 4.76
N ILE A 90 -9.82 -2.93 5.63
CA ILE A 90 -9.98 -1.47 5.79
C ILE A 90 -8.64 -0.82 5.46
N ILE A 91 -8.66 0.12 4.53
CA ILE A 91 -7.51 0.93 4.15
C ILE A 91 -7.67 2.31 4.78
N ALA A 92 -6.70 2.72 5.59
CA ALA A 92 -6.55 4.11 6.01
C ALA A 92 -5.63 4.82 5.00
N ASP A 93 -6.20 5.65 4.13
CA ASP A 93 -5.45 6.48 3.19
C ASP A 93 -5.02 7.76 3.90
N THR A 94 -3.72 7.89 4.16
CA THR A 94 -3.14 9.03 4.88
C THR A 94 -2.33 9.90 3.91
N PRO A 95 -2.58 11.23 3.85
CA PRO A 95 -1.89 12.10 2.90
C PRO A 95 -0.39 12.19 3.17
N GLY A 96 0.43 12.03 2.12
CA GLY A 96 1.89 11.87 2.20
C GLY A 96 2.73 13.16 2.29
N HIS A 97 2.18 14.28 2.78
CA HIS A 97 2.92 15.54 2.86
C HIS A 97 3.70 15.67 4.19
N ILE A 98 4.91 16.24 4.13
CA ILE A 98 5.91 16.34 5.23
C ILE A 98 5.35 16.93 6.54
N GLN A 99 4.28 17.71 6.46
CA GLN A 99 3.67 18.43 7.57
C GLN A 99 2.66 17.64 8.42
N TYR A 100 2.39 16.35 8.15
CA TYR A 100 1.24 15.66 8.75
C TYR A 100 1.54 14.35 9.47
N THR A 101 2.53 14.35 10.36
CA THR A 101 2.75 13.27 11.34
C THR A 101 1.46 12.90 12.10
N ARG A 102 0.55 13.86 12.36
CA ARG A 102 -0.73 13.61 13.06
C ARG A 102 -1.69 12.71 12.29
N ASN A 103 -1.84 12.89 10.98
CA ASN A 103 -2.82 12.11 10.21
C ASN A 103 -2.33 10.69 9.98
N MET A 104 -1.02 10.53 9.78
CA MET A 104 -0.40 9.20 9.82
C MET A 104 -0.64 8.56 11.18
N VAL A 105 -0.42 9.27 12.30
CA VAL A 105 -0.68 8.74 13.65
C VAL A 105 -2.14 8.30 13.83
N THR A 106 -3.12 9.09 13.39
CA THR A 106 -4.54 8.72 13.49
C THR A 106 -4.90 7.50 12.64
N GLY A 107 -4.40 7.42 11.40
CA GLY A 107 -4.68 6.27 10.52
C GLY A 107 -3.92 5.01 10.89
N ALA A 108 -2.72 5.17 11.45
CA ALA A 108 -1.81 4.09 11.83
C ALA A 108 -2.09 3.54 13.24
N SER A 109 -2.70 4.32 14.15
CA SER A 109 -2.98 3.89 15.54
C SER A 109 -3.89 2.66 15.67
N THR A 110 -4.70 2.38 14.65
CA THR A 110 -5.59 1.21 14.60
C THR A 110 -5.19 0.20 13.53
N ALA A 111 -4.05 0.42 12.85
CA ALA A 111 -3.60 -0.41 11.75
C ALA A 111 -2.89 -1.67 12.27
N ASN A 112 -3.24 -2.83 11.72
CA ASN A 112 -2.49 -4.07 11.95
C ASN A 112 -1.23 -4.13 11.09
N VAL A 113 -1.28 -3.51 9.91
CA VAL A 113 -0.18 -3.50 8.92
C VAL A 113 0.10 -2.08 8.43
N ALA A 114 1.38 -1.72 8.33
CA ALA A 114 1.82 -0.53 7.60
C ALA A 114 2.48 -0.95 6.29
N ILE A 115 1.95 -0.46 5.17
CA ILE A 115 2.59 -0.61 3.86
C ILE A 115 3.44 0.64 3.61
N ILE A 116 4.76 0.46 3.58
CA ILE A 116 5.73 1.51 3.27
C ILE A 116 6.12 1.39 1.81
N LEU A 117 5.73 2.37 0.99
CA LEU A 117 6.12 2.43 -0.42
C LEU A 117 7.46 3.13 -0.56
N ILE A 118 8.30 2.59 -1.43
CA ILE A 118 9.60 3.15 -1.81
C ILE A 118 9.66 3.18 -3.34
N ASP A 119 9.91 4.34 -3.94
CA ASP A 119 10.23 4.44 -5.37
C ASP A 119 11.60 3.79 -5.64
N ALA A 120 11.63 2.72 -6.44
CA ALA A 120 12.84 1.95 -6.73
C ALA A 120 13.97 2.79 -7.34
N ARG A 121 13.64 3.92 -8.00
CA ARG A 121 14.63 4.84 -8.56
C ARG A 121 15.33 5.70 -7.51
N LYS A 122 14.68 5.89 -6.35
CA LYS A 122 15.16 6.77 -5.27
C LYS A 122 15.77 5.99 -4.11
N GLY A 123 15.31 4.76 -3.89
CA GLY A 123 15.70 3.96 -2.73
C GLY A 123 15.22 4.57 -1.40
N VAL A 124 15.89 4.24 -0.31
CA VAL A 124 15.45 4.63 1.05
C VAL A 124 15.77 6.11 1.30
N ILE A 125 14.73 6.95 1.40
CA ILE A 125 14.87 8.38 1.71
C ILE A 125 14.48 8.73 3.15
N GLU A 126 14.70 9.98 3.58
CA GLU A 126 14.38 10.43 4.94
C GLU A 126 12.90 10.20 5.30
N GLN A 127 11.97 10.45 4.36
CA GLN A 127 10.55 10.21 4.60
C GLN A 127 10.23 8.74 4.84
N THR A 128 10.89 7.81 4.12
CA THR A 128 10.77 6.37 4.39
C THR A 128 11.15 6.07 5.83
N LYS A 129 12.32 6.56 6.27
CA LYS A 129 12.82 6.37 7.65
C LYS A 129 11.84 6.92 8.68
N ARG A 130 11.32 8.13 8.46
CA ARG A 130 10.35 8.80 9.34
C ARG A 130 9.05 8.00 9.47
N HIS A 131 8.47 7.57 8.37
CA HIS A 131 7.23 6.80 8.37
C HIS A 131 7.41 5.42 9.03
N SER A 132 8.51 4.71 8.74
CA SER A 132 8.83 3.43 9.38
C SER A 132 8.98 3.58 10.90
N TYR A 133 9.64 4.65 11.35
CA TYR A 133 9.79 4.93 12.78
C TYR A 133 8.45 5.21 13.46
N ILE A 134 7.59 6.04 12.85
CA ILE A 134 6.24 6.32 13.36
C ILE A 134 5.42 5.03 13.45
N ALA A 135 5.43 4.19 12.41
CA ALA A 135 4.72 2.91 12.42
C ALA A 135 5.21 2.00 13.57
N SER A 136 6.52 1.95 13.80
CA SER A 136 7.11 1.21 14.91
C SER A 136 6.69 1.78 16.28
N LEU A 137 6.70 3.10 16.47
CA LEU A 137 6.30 3.74 17.72
C LEU A 137 4.82 3.52 18.05
N LEU A 138 3.96 3.41 17.03
CA LEU A 138 2.54 3.13 17.18
C LEU A 138 2.26 1.64 17.44
N GLY A 139 3.29 0.80 17.51
CA GLY A 139 3.15 -0.61 17.83
C GLY A 139 2.55 -1.46 16.70
N ILE A 140 2.59 -0.98 15.45
CA ILE A 140 2.13 -1.75 14.30
C ILE A 140 3.00 -3.00 14.18
N GLY A 141 2.38 -4.18 14.33
CA GLY A 141 3.08 -5.46 14.40
C GLY A 141 3.75 -5.89 13.09
N HIS A 142 3.20 -5.46 11.96
CA HIS A 142 3.65 -5.88 10.64
C HIS A 142 3.93 -4.70 9.72
N ILE A 143 5.11 -4.68 9.10
CA ILE A 143 5.46 -3.73 8.06
C ILE A 143 5.68 -4.48 6.74
N ILE A 144 5.03 -4.02 5.69
CA ILE A 144 5.28 -4.49 4.32
C ILE A 144 5.94 -3.34 3.56
N VAL A 145 7.19 -3.53 3.16
CA VAL A 145 7.93 -2.60 2.32
C VAL A 145 7.69 -2.96 0.86
N CYS A 146 6.89 -2.14 0.19
CA CYS A 146 6.61 -2.27 -1.23
C CYS A 146 7.62 -1.43 -2.02
N ILE A 147 8.56 -2.09 -2.68
CA ILE A 147 9.53 -1.44 -3.56
C ILE A 147 8.83 -1.27 -4.92
N ASN A 148 8.28 -0.08 -5.11
CA ASN A 148 7.38 0.25 -6.20
C ASN A 148 8.13 0.84 -7.39
N LYS A 149 7.46 0.84 -8.56
CA LYS A 149 7.99 1.32 -9.83
C LYS A 149 9.18 0.50 -10.35
N MET A 150 9.16 -0.82 -10.10
CA MET A 150 10.15 -1.74 -10.65
C MET A 150 10.18 -1.71 -12.19
N ASP A 151 9.08 -1.33 -12.83
CA ASP A 151 8.99 -1.11 -14.29
C ASP A 151 9.87 0.04 -14.80
N LEU A 152 10.25 0.99 -13.94
CA LEU A 152 11.12 2.11 -14.31
C LEU A 152 12.60 1.84 -14.06
N VAL A 153 12.92 0.67 -13.53
CA VAL A 153 14.29 0.19 -13.29
C VAL A 153 14.49 -1.20 -13.91
N ASP A 154 13.74 -1.47 -14.98
CA ASP A 154 13.81 -2.70 -15.78
C ASP A 154 13.71 -3.99 -14.97
N TYR A 155 12.98 -3.94 -13.85
CA TYR A 155 12.74 -5.07 -12.95
C TYR A 155 14.02 -5.72 -12.39
N HIS A 156 15.12 -4.95 -12.28
CA HIS A 156 16.40 -5.47 -11.82
C HIS A 156 16.40 -5.90 -10.34
N GLU A 157 16.74 -7.17 -10.09
CA GLU A 157 16.87 -7.77 -8.76
C GLU A 157 17.91 -7.06 -7.88
N ALA A 158 19.03 -6.62 -8.46
CA ALA A 158 20.08 -5.92 -7.73
C ALA A 158 19.55 -4.65 -7.03
N ILE A 159 18.71 -3.86 -7.71
CA ILE A 159 18.12 -2.63 -7.14
C ILE A 159 17.17 -2.97 -6.00
N PHE A 160 16.40 -4.06 -6.12
CA PHE A 160 15.54 -4.54 -5.05
C PHE A 160 16.35 -4.92 -3.81
N ASN A 161 17.43 -5.70 -3.99
CA ASN A 161 18.29 -6.14 -2.90
C ASN A 161 19.04 -4.96 -2.25
N ASP A 162 19.56 -4.02 -3.04
CA ASP A 162 20.20 -2.81 -2.51
C ASP A 162 19.26 -1.99 -1.61
N ILE A 163 17.97 -1.92 -1.95
CA ILE A 163 16.97 -1.21 -1.16
C ILE A 163 16.62 -2.00 0.11
N ILE A 164 16.59 -3.33 0.06
CA ILE A 164 16.44 -4.17 1.25
C ILE A 164 17.58 -3.88 2.22
N ASP A 165 18.83 -3.94 1.77
CA ASP A 165 20.01 -3.72 2.61
C ASP A 165 19.97 -2.32 3.27
N GLN A 166 19.60 -1.30 2.49
CA GLN A 166 19.39 0.05 3.02
C GLN A 166 18.27 0.10 4.07
N TYR A 167 17.17 -0.61 3.86
CA TYR A 167 16.04 -0.62 4.79
C TYR A 167 16.34 -1.43 6.07
N GLU A 168 17.10 -2.53 5.98
CA GLU A 168 17.50 -3.31 7.15
C GLU A 168 18.43 -2.54 8.08
N SER A 169 19.28 -1.67 7.51
CA SER A 169 20.13 -0.77 8.29
C SER A 169 19.36 0.21 9.18
N ILE A 170 18.08 0.49 8.85
CA ILE A 170 17.21 1.37 9.62
C ILE A 170 16.25 0.58 10.52
N SER A 171 15.70 -0.54 10.03
CA SER A 171 14.69 -1.32 10.75
C SER A 171 15.28 -2.04 11.95
N SER A 172 16.57 -2.40 11.91
CA SER A 172 17.34 -2.93 13.04
C SER A 172 17.36 -2.03 14.28
N LYS A 173 17.06 -0.72 14.11
CA LYS A 173 16.98 0.26 15.21
C LYS A 173 15.56 0.47 15.73
N MET A 174 14.58 -0.23 15.16
CA MET A 174 13.16 -0.06 15.44
C MET A 174 12.59 -1.30 16.14
N MET A 175 11.50 -1.15 16.89
CA MET A 175 10.81 -2.26 17.55
C MET A 175 9.80 -2.91 16.61
N ILE A 176 10.23 -3.32 15.42
CA ILE A 176 9.35 -3.94 14.42
C ILE A 176 9.49 -5.47 14.52
N LYS A 177 8.37 -6.19 14.57
CA LYS A 177 8.36 -7.65 14.75
C LYS A 177 8.45 -8.43 13.44
N ASP A 178 7.77 -7.95 12.40
CA ASP A 178 7.66 -8.61 11.10
C ASP A 178 7.81 -7.57 9.99
N VAL A 179 8.87 -7.68 9.18
CA VAL A 179 9.10 -6.85 8.00
C VAL A 179 9.15 -7.75 6.78
N ARG A 180 8.35 -7.43 5.75
CA ARG A 180 8.32 -8.17 4.49
C ARG A 180 8.61 -7.24 3.33
N TYR A 181 9.38 -7.69 2.35
CA TYR A 181 9.74 -6.91 1.17
C TYR A 181 9.06 -7.48 -0.06
N ILE A 182 8.38 -6.63 -0.83
CA ILE A 182 7.67 -7.03 -2.05
C ILE A 182 8.05 -6.06 -3.18
N PRO A 183 8.69 -6.52 -4.26
CA PRO A 183 8.92 -5.70 -5.44
C PRO A 183 7.63 -5.65 -6.24
N ILE A 184 7.16 -4.44 -6.56
CA ILE A 184 5.90 -4.24 -7.27
C ILE A 184 6.02 -3.19 -8.38
N SER A 185 5.09 -3.25 -9.32
CA SER A 185 4.69 -2.08 -10.10
C SER A 185 3.20 -1.86 -9.90
N ALA A 186 2.83 -0.84 -9.10
CA ALA A 186 1.43 -0.50 -8.88
C ALA A 186 0.72 -0.12 -10.20
N LEU A 187 1.44 0.55 -11.09
CA LEU A 187 0.93 0.98 -12.39
C LEU A 187 0.66 -0.22 -13.30
N LYS A 188 1.63 -1.15 -13.42
CA LYS A 188 1.53 -2.32 -14.31
C LYS A 188 0.80 -3.52 -13.70
N GLY A 189 0.63 -3.54 -12.37
CA GLY A 189 -0.04 -4.62 -11.62
C GLY A 189 0.90 -5.73 -11.14
N ASP A 190 2.19 -5.66 -11.47
CA ASP A 190 3.20 -6.65 -11.09
C ASP A 190 3.26 -6.85 -9.57
N ASN A 191 3.07 -8.10 -9.12
CA ASN A 191 3.11 -8.53 -7.71
C ASN A 191 2.14 -7.81 -6.77
N VAL A 192 1.13 -7.10 -7.29
CA VAL A 192 0.09 -6.47 -6.46
C VAL A 192 -0.99 -7.49 -6.10
N VAL A 193 -1.74 -7.96 -7.09
CA VAL A 193 -2.76 -9.01 -6.91
C VAL A 193 -2.24 -10.35 -7.41
N ASN A 194 -1.70 -10.35 -8.63
CA ASN A 194 -1.15 -11.53 -9.27
C ASN A 194 0.38 -11.52 -9.22
N ARG A 195 0.98 -12.70 -9.35
CA ARG A 195 2.43 -12.83 -9.48
C ARG A 195 2.88 -12.21 -10.81
N SER A 196 3.98 -11.48 -10.78
CA SER A 196 4.62 -10.90 -11.96
C SER A 196 5.34 -11.96 -12.78
N GLU A 197 5.25 -11.86 -14.10
CA GLU A 197 6.10 -12.60 -15.04
C GLU A 197 7.43 -11.88 -15.33
N ASN A 198 7.50 -10.57 -15.04
CA ASN A 198 8.69 -9.73 -15.28
C ASN A 198 9.77 -9.89 -14.19
N MET A 199 9.40 -10.41 -13.02
CA MET A 199 10.30 -10.62 -11.89
C MET A 199 10.34 -12.11 -11.50
N PRO A 200 10.79 -13.02 -12.39
CA PRO A 200 10.82 -14.44 -12.10
C PRO A 200 11.79 -14.80 -10.97
N TRP A 201 12.72 -13.91 -10.62
CA TRP A 201 13.61 -14.04 -9.47
C TRP A 201 12.87 -13.88 -8.12
N TYR A 202 11.75 -13.14 -8.07
CA TYR A 202 10.97 -12.97 -6.84
C TYR A 202 10.05 -14.17 -6.59
N GLN A 203 10.39 -14.98 -5.59
CA GLN A 203 9.68 -16.23 -5.30
C GLN A 203 8.55 -16.12 -4.29
N ASN A 204 8.51 -15.03 -3.52
CA ASN A 204 7.51 -14.83 -2.48
C ASN A 204 6.14 -14.45 -3.05
N ALA A 205 5.13 -14.39 -2.17
CA ALA A 205 3.77 -14.12 -2.58
C ALA A 205 3.55 -12.65 -3.02
N PRO A 206 2.56 -12.38 -3.90
CA PRO A 206 2.10 -11.02 -4.17
C PRO A 206 1.55 -10.32 -2.92
N LEU A 207 1.38 -9.00 -3.02
CA LEU A 207 0.90 -8.18 -1.91
C LEU A 207 -0.47 -8.62 -1.40
N LEU A 208 -1.46 -8.82 -2.27
CA LEU A 208 -2.81 -9.21 -1.84
C LEU A 208 -2.80 -10.54 -1.08
N HIS A 209 -2.09 -11.54 -1.59
CA HIS A 209 -1.98 -12.82 -0.92
C HIS A 209 -1.31 -12.69 0.44
N THR A 210 -0.30 -11.83 0.54
CA THR A 210 0.38 -11.54 1.82
C THR A 210 -0.59 -10.90 2.81
N LEU A 211 -1.40 -9.93 2.38
CA LEU A 211 -2.45 -9.31 3.19
C LEU A 211 -3.57 -10.30 3.59
N GLU A 212 -3.93 -11.23 2.70
CA GLU A 212 -4.92 -12.29 3.00
C GLU A 212 -4.43 -13.26 4.08
N THR A 213 -3.13 -13.56 4.11
CA THR A 213 -2.55 -14.64 4.92
C THR A 213 -1.80 -14.18 6.17
N ILE A 214 -1.52 -12.88 6.30
CA ILE A 214 -0.80 -12.37 7.46
C ILE A 214 -1.62 -12.60 8.73
N HIS A 215 -1.02 -13.34 9.66
CA HIS A 215 -1.67 -13.62 10.93
C HIS A 215 -1.62 -12.37 11.79
N ILE A 216 -2.77 -11.70 11.92
CA ILE A 216 -2.91 -10.69 12.96
C ILE A 216 -3.18 -11.47 14.24
N SER A 217 -2.37 -11.24 15.28
CA SER A 217 -2.77 -11.64 16.61
C SER A 217 -4.18 -11.09 16.81
N SER A 218 -5.16 -11.94 17.08
CA SER A 218 -6.45 -11.49 17.56
C SER A 218 -6.12 -10.49 18.66
N ASP A 219 -6.57 -9.25 18.52
CA ASP A 219 -6.52 -8.30 19.63
C ASP A 219 -7.27 -8.98 20.77
N ASN A 220 -6.50 -9.61 21.66
CA ASN A 220 -6.99 -10.14 22.90
C ASN A 220 -7.26 -8.90 23.75
N ASN A 221 -8.55 -8.66 23.94
CA ASN A 221 -9.15 -7.72 24.88
C ASN A 221 -9.08 -6.25 24.44
N MET A 222 -10.13 -5.46 24.63
CA MET A 222 -11.14 -5.52 25.68
C MET A 222 -12.41 -4.78 25.25
#